data_AF-A0AAU2B8L9-F1
#
_entry.id   AF-A0AAU2B8L9-F1
#
_cell.length_a   1.000
_cell.length_b   1.000
_cell.length_c   1.000
_cell.angle_alpha   90.00
_cell.angle_beta   90.00
_cell.angle_gamma   90.00
#
_symmetry.space_group_name_H-M   'P 1'
#
loop_
_entity.id
_entity.type
_entity.pdbx_description
1 polymer ?
#
loop_
_entity_poly.entity_id
_entity_poly.type
_entity_poly.pdbx_seq_one_letter_code
_entity_poly.pdbx_strand_id
1 'polypeptide(L)'
;MNAFLLAALALVDAAFAGFRAYTGRDGRIRKSERALLAARRGLAVGAPALLLSAALAVTQLVTAADRGARYAELDAAAHRMLLCYAPYAVIVALSLGCYLWGPFRAGTLAVVVGLGPLTLVRPLVVLAGAAAAAWGSLPAASVAAAAAVGVLVVEPVVHRHWYAEPV
;
A
#
# COMPACT_ATOMS: atom_id res chain seq x y z
N MET A 1 -0.91 4.11 17.85
CA MET A 1 0.39 4.04 17.13
C MET A 1 0.27 3.23 15.84
N ASN A 2 -0.45 2.10 15.85
CA ASN A 2 -0.61 1.21 14.70
C ASN A 2 -1.21 1.88 13.46
N ALA A 3 -2.19 2.77 13.64
CA ALA A 3 -2.82 3.50 12.54
C ALA A 3 -1.83 4.36 11.72
N PHE A 4 -0.85 4.98 12.38
CA PHE A 4 0.17 5.79 11.70
C PHE A 4 1.10 4.91 10.85
N LEU A 5 1.48 3.73 11.37
CA LEU A 5 2.29 2.76 10.62
C LEU A 5 1.53 2.24 9.39
N LEU A 6 0.25 1.92 9.52
CA LEU A 6 -0.58 1.52 8.39
C LEU A 6 -0.74 2.65 7.36
N ALA A 7 -0.93 3.90 7.81
CA ALA A 7 -1.00 5.05 6.91
C ALA A 7 0.32 5.23 6.14
N ALA A 8 1.47 5.14 6.82
CA ALA A 8 2.78 5.22 6.18
C ALA A 8 2.97 4.09 5.15
N LEU A 9 2.64 2.85 5.51
CA LEU A 9 2.70 1.70 4.59
C LEU A 9 1.80 1.90 3.38
N ALA A 10 0.56 2.37 3.56
CA ALA A 10 -0.37 2.62 2.48
C ALA A 10 0.11 3.72 1.52
N LEU A 11 0.71 4.79 2.03
CA LEU A 11 1.27 5.86 1.20
C LEU A 11 2.51 5.40 0.41
N VAL A 12 3.41 4.66 1.07
CA VAL A 12 4.58 4.07 0.41
C VAL A 12 4.13 3.11 -0.68
N ASP A 13 3.16 2.24 -0.40
CA ASP A 13 2.61 1.31 -1.36
C ASP A 13 1.91 2.03 -2.54
N ALA A 14 1.16 3.11 -2.28
CA ALA A 14 0.55 3.92 -3.32
C ALA A 14 1.60 4.58 -4.24
N ALA A 15 2.70 5.09 -3.67
CA ALA A 15 3.82 5.62 -4.45
C ALA A 15 4.45 4.51 -5.32
N PHE A 16 4.64 3.31 -4.78
CA PHE A 16 5.14 2.16 -5.54
C PHE A 16 4.18 1.68 -6.62
N ALA A 17 2.86 1.69 -6.37
CA ALA A 17 1.86 1.36 -7.37
C ALA A 17 1.93 2.33 -8.56
N GLY A 18 2.11 3.62 -8.30
CA GLY A 18 2.32 4.62 -9.34
C GLY A 18 3.61 4.39 -10.14
N PHE A 19 4.73 4.09 -9.46
CA PHE A 19 5.98 3.74 -10.12
C PHE A 19 5.86 2.47 -10.97
N ARG A 20 5.21 1.41 -10.46
CA ARG A 20 4.99 0.14 -11.18
C ARG A 20 4.13 0.31 -12.42
N ALA A 21 3.12 1.18 -12.38
CA ALA A 21 2.31 1.49 -13.56
C ALA A 21 3.11 2.17 -14.69
N TYR A 22 4.21 2.85 -14.34
CA TYR A 22 5.13 3.52 -15.28
C TYR A 22 6.25 2.60 -15.79
N THR A 23 6.78 1.70 -14.95
CA THR A 23 7.93 0.85 -15.30
C THR A 23 7.64 0.00 -16.55
N GLY A 24 8.60 -0.02 -17.49
CA GLY A 24 8.50 -0.79 -18.74
C GLY A 24 7.76 -0.09 -19.88
N ARG A 25 7.22 1.12 -19.68
CA ARG A 25 6.45 1.87 -20.70
C ARG A 25 7.12 3.11 -21.26
N ASP A 26 8.32 3.43 -20.80
CA ASP A 26 9.11 4.58 -21.26
C ASP A 26 10.53 4.12 -21.59
N GLY A 27 10.93 4.30 -22.85
CA GLY A 27 12.24 3.91 -23.38
C GLY A 27 13.37 4.91 -23.12
N ARG A 28 13.10 6.09 -22.55
CA ARG A 28 14.08 7.19 -22.45
C ARG A 28 15.21 6.90 -21.47
N ILE A 29 16.40 7.44 -21.73
CA ILE A 29 17.60 7.19 -20.89
C ILE A 29 17.50 7.87 -19.51
N ARG A 30 16.94 9.07 -19.42
CA ARG A 30 16.75 9.81 -18.15
C ARG A 30 15.30 9.64 -17.65
N LYS A 31 15.10 8.75 -16.67
CA LYS A 31 13.76 8.38 -16.17
C LYS A 31 13.42 8.90 -14.76
N SER A 32 14.37 9.51 -14.04
CA SER A 32 14.22 9.87 -12.63
C SER A 32 13.04 10.82 -12.37
N GLU A 33 12.91 11.89 -13.15
CA GLU A 33 11.83 12.87 -12.99
C GLU A 33 10.45 12.26 -13.27
N ARG A 34 10.36 11.39 -14.29
CA ARG A 34 9.12 10.72 -14.66
C ARG A 34 8.74 9.61 -13.68
N ALA A 35 9.72 8.89 -13.15
CA ALA A 35 9.52 7.96 -12.05
C ALA A 35 8.96 8.67 -10.81
N LEU A 36 9.48 9.86 -10.47
CA LEU A 36 8.97 10.67 -9.37
C LEU A 36 7.54 11.17 -9.64
N LEU A 37 7.27 11.62 -10.87
CA LEU A 37 5.91 12.02 -11.27
C LEU A 37 4.93 10.85 -11.19
N ALA A 38 5.35 9.65 -11.59
CA ALA A 38 4.54 8.44 -11.50
C ALA A 38 4.23 8.08 -10.04
N ALA A 39 5.22 8.15 -9.15
CA ALA A 39 5.01 7.97 -7.72
C ALA A 39 4.05 9.02 -7.13
N ARG A 40 4.16 10.29 -7.54
CA ARG A 40 3.23 11.35 -7.14
C ARG A 40 1.80 11.09 -7.60
N ARG A 41 1.59 10.57 -8.81
CA ARG A 41 0.27 10.17 -9.30
C ARG A 41 -0.30 9.02 -8.46
N GLY A 42 0.53 8.05 -8.11
CA GLY A 42 0.19 6.98 -7.16
C GLY A 42 -0.29 7.52 -5.82
N LEU A 43 0.47 8.45 -5.21
CA LEU A 43 0.09 9.13 -3.98
C LEU A 43 -1.21 9.94 -4.13
N ALA A 44 -1.40 10.64 -5.25
CA ALA A 44 -2.59 11.45 -5.49
C ALA A 44 -3.86 10.60 -5.58
N VAL A 45 -3.77 9.34 -6.05
CA VAL A 45 -4.89 8.39 -6.09
C VAL A 45 -5.05 7.65 -4.75
N GLY A 46 -3.94 7.28 -4.09
CA GLY A 46 -3.96 6.53 -2.83
C GLY A 46 -4.36 7.36 -1.60
N ALA A 47 -3.98 8.64 -1.54
CA ALA A 47 -4.27 9.49 -0.40
C ALA A 47 -5.78 9.69 -0.16
N PRO A 48 -6.62 9.97 -1.18
CA PRO A 48 -8.07 10.01 -1.02
C PRO A 48 -8.66 8.70 -0.48
N ALA A 49 -8.18 7.55 -0.95
CA ALA A 49 -8.64 6.25 -0.48
C ALA A 49 -8.27 6.00 0.99
N LEU A 50 -7.06 6.40 1.40
CA LEU A 50 -6.64 6.37 2.80
C LEU A 50 -7.50 7.31 3.66
N LEU A 51 -7.76 8.54 3.20
CA LEU A 51 -8.62 9.50 3.90
C LEU A 51 -10.04 8.97 4.08
N LEU A 52 -10.59 8.30 3.07
CA LEU A 52 -11.91 7.67 3.16
C LEU A 52 -11.95 6.58 4.25
N SER A 53 -10.92 5.71 4.28
CA SER A 53 -10.84 4.67 5.32
C SER A 53 -10.66 5.27 6.73
N ALA A 54 -9.88 6.34 6.86
CA ALA A 54 -9.69 7.07 8.11
C ALA A 54 -10.98 7.76 8.57
N ALA A 55 -11.70 8.41 7.65
CA ALA A 55 -13.00 9.01 7.92
C ALA A 55 -13.99 7.95 8.44
N LEU A 56 -14.05 6.78 7.80
CA LEU A 56 -14.92 5.68 8.21
C LEU A 56 -14.58 5.18 9.62
N ALA A 57 -13.30 5.03 9.94
CA ALA A 57 -12.84 4.68 11.29
C ALA A 57 -13.22 5.74 12.33
N VAL A 58 -13.04 7.02 12.02
CA VAL A 58 -13.42 8.15 12.88
C VAL A 58 -14.93 8.20 13.10
N THR A 59 -15.73 7.99 12.05
CA THR A 59 -17.20 7.96 12.16
C THR A 59 -17.65 6.82 13.07
N GLN A 60 -17.06 5.63 12.96
CA GLN A 60 -17.36 4.52 13.87
C GLN A 60 -16.95 4.81 15.32
N LEU A 61 -15.84 5.52 15.52
CA LEU A 61 -15.38 5.91 16.85
C LEU A 61 -16.31 6.94 17.50
N VAL A 62 -16.73 7.97 16.75
CA VAL A 62 -17.53 9.08 17.28
C VAL A 62 -18.98 8.67 17.55
N THR A 63 -19.51 7.73 16.76
CA THR A 63 -20.89 7.22 16.91
C THR A 63 -21.02 6.07 17.92
N ALA A 64 -19.90 5.51 18.43
CA ALA A 64 -19.93 4.44 19.41
C ALA A 64 -20.38 4.92 20.80
N ALA A 65 -21.24 4.14 21.45
CA ALA A 65 -21.65 4.36 22.83
C ALA A 65 -20.47 4.24 23.81
N ASP A 66 -19.58 3.25 23.59
CA ASP A 66 -18.30 3.13 24.28
C ASP A 66 -17.15 3.34 23.28
N ARG A 67 -16.57 4.55 23.35
CA ARG A 67 -15.45 4.95 22.49
C ARG A 67 -14.15 4.23 22.84
N GLY A 68 -13.95 3.88 24.11
CA GLY A 68 -12.74 3.20 24.59
C GLY A 68 -12.67 1.78 24.05
N ALA A 69 -13.77 1.03 24.19
CA ALA A 69 -13.90 -0.31 23.63
C ALA A 69 -13.74 -0.28 22.10
N ARG A 70 -14.40 0.67 21.41
CA ARG A 70 -14.30 0.80 19.95
C ARG A 70 -12.88 1.11 19.48
N TYR A 71 -12.16 1.99 20.18
CA TYR A 71 -10.76 2.28 19.89
C TYR A 71 -9.89 1.04 20.05
N ALA A 72 -10.03 0.31 21.15
CA ALA A 72 -9.27 -0.90 21.41
C ALA A 72 -9.51 -1.98 20.34
N GLU A 73 -10.75 -2.15 19.88
CA GLU A 73 -11.07 -3.06 18.78
C GLU A 73 -10.38 -2.65 17.47
N LEU A 74 -10.45 -1.36 17.10
CA LEU A 74 -9.82 -0.84 15.89
C LEU A 74 -8.29 -0.94 15.96
N ASP A 75 -7.67 -0.67 17.11
CA ASP A 75 -6.23 -0.78 17.29
C ASP A 75 -5.76 -2.24 17.26
N ALA A 76 -6.52 -3.16 17.87
CA ALA A 76 -6.25 -4.60 17.80
C ALA A 76 -6.35 -5.13 16.35
N ALA A 77 -7.35 -4.67 15.59
CA ALA A 77 -7.47 -5.01 14.17
C ALA A 77 -6.29 -4.44 13.35
N ALA A 78 -5.90 -3.19 13.60
CA ALA A 78 -4.75 -2.56 12.97
C ALA A 78 -3.45 -3.33 13.27
N HIS A 79 -3.28 -3.81 14.51
CA HIS A 79 -2.14 -4.64 14.88
C HIS A 79 -2.10 -5.96 14.11
N ARG A 80 -3.23 -6.66 13.96
CA ARG A 80 -3.31 -7.89 13.16
C ARG A 80 -2.98 -7.66 11.68
N MET A 81 -3.44 -6.55 11.10
CA MET A 81 -3.05 -6.15 9.74
C MET A 81 -1.54 -5.91 9.64
N LEU A 82 -0.94 -5.23 10.62
CA LEU A 82 0.49 -4.98 10.65
C LEU A 82 1.31 -6.28 10.72
N LEU A 83 0.85 -7.29 11.46
CA LEU A 83 1.53 -8.60 11.50
C LEU A 83 1.57 -9.26 10.11
N CYS A 84 0.53 -9.08 9.30
CA CYS A 84 0.52 -9.56 7.92
C CYS A 84 1.40 -8.70 6.99
N TYR A 85 1.40 -7.37 7.17
CA TYR A 85 2.05 -6.44 6.24
C TYR A 85 3.53 -6.22 6.52
N ALA A 86 3.94 -6.26 7.79
CA ALA A 86 5.32 -6.03 8.22
C ALA A 86 6.36 -6.93 7.52
N PRO A 87 6.21 -8.27 7.46
CA PRO A 87 7.21 -9.11 6.80
C PRO A 87 7.34 -8.78 5.30
N TYR A 88 6.21 -8.56 4.63
CA TYR A 88 6.18 -8.14 3.23
C TYR A 88 6.89 -6.78 3.05
N ALA A 89 6.55 -5.79 3.87
CA ALA A 89 7.14 -4.45 3.82
C ALA A 89 8.65 -4.47 4.07
N VAL A 90 9.14 -5.30 4.99
CA VAL A 90 10.57 -5.48 5.26
C VAL A 90 11.29 -6.00 4.02
N ILE A 91 10.77 -7.04 3.36
CA ILE A 91 11.39 -7.60 2.16
C ILE A 91 11.42 -6.57 1.02
N VAL A 92 10.33 -5.80 0.84
CA VAL A 92 10.27 -4.72 -0.15
C VAL A 92 11.30 -3.63 0.17
N ALA A 93 11.41 -3.19 1.42
CA ALA A 93 12.36 -2.17 1.86
C ALA A 93 13.81 -2.64 1.67
N LEU A 94 14.12 -3.90 1.99
CA LEU A 94 15.44 -4.50 1.75
C LEU A 94 15.76 -4.56 0.25
N SER A 95 14.80 -5.00 -0.57
CA SER A 95 14.96 -5.05 -2.03
C SER A 95 15.22 -3.67 -2.62
N LEU A 96 14.50 -2.64 -2.14
CA LEU A 96 14.71 -1.26 -2.54
C LEU A 96 16.07 -0.73 -2.08
N GLY A 97 16.48 -1.05 -0.84
CA GLY A 97 17.78 -0.66 -0.34
C GLY A 97 18.92 -1.23 -1.18
N CYS A 98 18.83 -2.51 -1.55
CA CYS A 98 19.77 -3.15 -2.48
C CYS A 98 19.77 -2.46 -3.86
N TYR A 99 18.62 -1.99 -4.34
CA TYR A 99 18.54 -1.25 -5.61
C TYR A 99 19.20 0.13 -5.54
N LEU A 100 19.01 0.86 -4.44
CA LEU A 100 19.50 2.23 -4.30
C LEU A 100 20.99 2.31 -3.95
N TRP A 101 21.50 1.37 -3.15
CA TRP A 101 22.87 1.40 -2.64
C TRP A 101 23.76 0.25 -3.14
N GLY A 102 23.17 -0.80 -3.71
CA GLY A 102 23.92 -1.96 -4.18
C GLY A 102 24.61 -1.74 -5.52
N PRO A 103 25.66 -2.52 -5.83
CA PRO A 103 26.26 -2.53 -7.15
C PRO A 103 25.24 -2.96 -8.20
N PHE A 104 25.31 -2.40 -9.41
CA PHE A 104 24.31 -2.54 -10.48
C PHE A 104 23.75 -3.96 -10.68
N ARG A 105 24.63 -4.99 -10.65
CA ARG A 105 24.24 -6.39 -10.77
C ARG A 105 23.40 -6.89 -9.59
N ALA A 106 23.78 -6.55 -8.36
CA ALA A 106 23.05 -6.95 -7.15
C ALA A 106 21.72 -6.20 -7.04
N GLY A 107 21.69 -4.91 -7.38
CA GLY A 107 20.47 -4.11 -7.41
C GLY A 107 19.46 -4.62 -8.45
N THR A 108 19.93 -4.99 -9.63
CA THR A 108 19.06 -5.56 -10.68
C THR A 108 18.50 -6.92 -10.25
N LEU A 109 19.33 -7.79 -9.66
CA LEU A 109 18.90 -9.10 -9.19
C LEU A 109 17.90 -8.99 -8.03
N ALA A 110 18.12 -8.05 -7.09
CA ALA A 110 17.20 -7.78 -5.98
C ALA A 110 15.84 -7.26 -6.47
N VAL A 111 15.81 -6.44 -7.52
CA VAL A 111 14.54 -5.98 -8.12
C VAL A 111 13.81 -7.11 -8.85
N VAL A 112 14.54 -7.92 -9.64
CA VAL A 112 13.93 -9.00 -10.43
C VAL A 112 13.43 -10.13 -9.53
N VAL A 113 14.22 -10.54 -8.53
CA VAL A 113 13.89 -11.66 -7.63
C VAL A 113 13.00 -11.21 -6.47
N GLY A 114 13.20 -10.01 -5.95
CA GLY A 114 12.41 -9.47 -4.85
C GLY A 114 11.14 -8.79 -5.36
N LEU A 115 11.29 -7.59 -5.94
CA LEU A 115 10.16 -6.75 -6.32
C LEU A 115 9.22 -7.44 -7.33
N GLY A 116 9.75 -8.15 -8.33
CA GLY A 116 8.94 -8.85 -9.34
C GLY A 116 7.87 -9.79 -8.74
N PRO A 117 8.25 -10.89 -8.08
CA PRO A 117 7.30 -11.82 -7.45
C PRO A 117 6.44 -11.17 -6.36
N LEU A 118 7.00 -10.22 -5.60
CA LEU A 118 6.26 -9.54 -4.53
C LEU A 118 5.09 -8.72 -5.07
N THR A 119 5.15 -8.21 -6.30
CA THR A 119 3.98 -7.55 -6.91
C THR A 119 2.77 -8.47 -7.05
N LEU A 120 2.97 -9.76 -7.33
CA LEU A 120 1.90 -10.76 -7.45
C LEU A 120 1.38 -11.19 -6.07
N VAL A 121 2.26 -11.22 -5.07
CA VAL A 121 1.94 -11.59 -3.69
C VAL A 121 1.19 -10.46 -2.97
N ARG A 122 1.42 -9.20 -3.35
CA ARG A 122 0.77 -8.01 -2.78
C ARG A 122 -0.74 -8.15 -2.57
N PRO A 123 -1.57 -8.48 -3.58
CA PRO A 123 -3.01 -8.64 -3.38
C PRO A 123 -3.36 -9.71 -2.35
N LEU A 124 -2.63 -10.82 -2.32
CA LEU A 124 -2.84 -11.88 -1.34
C LEU A 124 -2.53 -11.40 0.09
N VAL A 125 -1.44 -10.65 0.26
CA VAL A 125 -1.04 -10.07 1.56
C VAL A 125 -2.10 -9.07 2.04
N VAL A 126 -2.58 -8.19 1.17
CA VAL A 126 -3.64 -7.22 1.49
C VAL A 126 -4.93 -7.92 1.91
N LEU A 127 -5.35 -8.95 1.17
CA LEU A 127 -6.54 -9.73 1.50
C LEU A 127 -6.38 -10.50 2.82
N ALA A 128 -5.19 -11.07 3.08
CA ALA A 128 -4.88 -11.74 4.34
C ALA A 128 -4.95 -10.78 5.53
N GLY A 129 -4.42 -9.56 5.39
CA GLY A 129 -4.53 -8.52 6.42
C GLY A 129 -5.98 -8.10 6.67
N ALA A 130 -6.77 -7.91 5.61
CA ALA A 130 -8.20 -7.60 5.74
C ALA A 130 -8.99 -8.73 6.43
N ALA A 131 -8.71 -9.99 6.09
CA ALA A 131 -9.29 -11.16 6.75
C ALA A 131 -8.89 -11.24 8.23
N ALA A 132 -7.61 -10.96 8.54
CA ALA A 132 -7.12 -10.95 9.92
C ALA A 132 -7.78 -9.85 10.78
N ALA A 133 -8.05 -8.68 10.20
CA ALA A 133 -8.82 -7.63 10.87
C ALA A 133 -10.27 -8.07 11.14
N ALA A 134 -10.90 -8.75 10.16
CA ALA A 134 -12.29 -9.16 10.22
C ALA A 134 -12.60 -10.22 11.30
N TRP A 135 -11.60 -11.01 11.73
CA TRP A 135 -11.79 -12.01 12.80
C TRP A 135 -12.17 -11.42 14.17
N GLY A 136 -11.96 -10.12 14.40
CA GLY A 136 -12.21 -9.50 15.70
C GLY A 136 -13.58 -8.83 15.82
N SER A 137 -13.96 -8.00 14.84
CA SER A 137 -15.23 -7.28 14.87
C SER A 137 -15.67 -6.81 13.49
N LEU A 138 -17.00 -6.81 13.26
CA LEU A 138 -17.61 -6.34 12.02
C LEU A 138 -17.28 -4.88 11.68
N PRO A 139 -17.23 -3.93 12.65
CA PRO A 139 -16.88 -2.55 12.36
C PRO A 139 -15.42 -2.41 11.90
N ALA A 140 -14.50 -3.14 12.52
CA ALA A 140 -13.11 -3.17 12.06
C ALA A 140 -12.97 -3.84 10.67
N ALA A 141 -13.80 -4.84 10.38
CA ALA A 141 -13.83 -5.48 9.06
C ALA A 141 -14.18 -4.50 7.93
N SER A 142 -15.15 -3.59 8.15
CA SER A 142 -15.54 -2.63 7.12
C SER A 142 -14.46 -1.56 6.86
N VAL A 143 -13.79 -1.08 7.92
CA VAL A 143 -12.63 -0.18 7.78
C VAL A 143 -11.48 -0.88 7.04
N ALA A 144 -11.17 -2.12 7.41
CA ALA A 144 -10.11 -2.90 6.78
C ALA A 144 -10.42 -3.21 5.31
N ALA A 145 -11.67 -3.55 4.99
CA ALA A 145 -12.11 -3.78 3.61
C ALA A 145 -12.00 -2.49 2.77
N ALA A 146 -12.44 -1.35 3.30
CA ALA A 146 -12.31 -0.06 2.62
C ALA A 146 -10.83 0.29 2.34
N ALA A 147 -9.95 0.08 3.33
CA ALA A 147 -8.50 0.28 3.16
C ALA A 147 -7.91 -0.69 2.11
N ALA A 148 -8.26 -1.97 2.16
CA ALA A 148 -7.79 -2.98 1.22
C ALA A 148 -8.20 -2.67 -0.23
N VAL A 149 -9.48 -2.35 -0.45
CA VAL A 149 -9.99 -1.94 -1.76
C VAL A 149 -9.27 -0.68 -2.22
N GLY A 150 -9.15 0.32 -1.35
CA GLY A 150 -8.46 1.57 -1.64
C GLY A 150 -7.04 1.35 -2.17
N VAL A 151 -6.26 0.53 -1.46
CA VAL A 151 -4.88 0.17 -1.82
C VAL A 151 -4.82 -0.60 -3.15
N LEU A 152 -5.72 -1.56 -3.37
CA LEU A 152 -5.71 -2.38 -4.59
C LEU A 152 -6.15 -1.63 -5.84
N VAL A 153 -7.00 -0.61 -5.70
CA VAL A 153 -7.53 0.18 -6.81
C VAL A 153 -6.54 1.23 -7.34
N VAL A 154 -5.55 1.66 -6.54
CA VAL A 154 -4.56 2.68 -6.97
C VAL A 154 -3.86 2.29 -8.27
N GLU A 155 -3.34 1.08 -8.35
CA GLU A 155 -2.56 0.59 -9.49
C GLU A 155 -3.37 0.57 -10.81
N PRO A 156 -4.55 -0.08 -10.90
CA PRO A 156 -5.34 -0.08 -12.13
C PRO A 156 -5.87 1.31 -12.51
N VAL A 157 -6.20 2.17 -11.53
CA VAL A 157 -6.65 3.54 -11.80
C VAL A 157 -5.51 4.37 -12.39
N VAL A 158 -4.34 4.37 -11.76
CA VAL A 158 -3.18 5.11 -12.28
C VAL A 158 -2.77 4.59 -13.65
N HIS A 159 -2.82 3.26 -13.84
CA HIS A 159 -2.51 2.65 -15.12
C HIS A 159 -3.49 3.11 -16.22
N ARG A 160 -4.80 3.04 -15.99
CA ARG A 160 -5.82 3.41 -16.99
C ARG A 160 -5.80 4.90 -17.33
N HIS A 161 -5.58 5.77 -16.36
CA HIS A 161 -5.66 7.22 -16.60
C HIS A 161 -4.40 7.85 -17.18
N TRP A 162 -3.21 7.27 -16.95
CA TRP A 162 -1.95 7.89 -17.37
C TRP A 162 -1.03 7.01 -18.21
N TYR A 163 -1.21 5.69 -18.21
CA TYR A 163 -0.25 4.76 -18.83
C TYR A 163 -0.94 3.67 -19.65
N ALA A 164 -2.14 3.94 -20.19
CA ALA A 164 -2.86 3.03 -21.06
C ALA A 164 -2.11 2.79 -22.38
N GLU A 165 -1.42 3.82 -22.88
CA GLU A 165 -0.59 3.75 -24.08
C GLU A 165 0.91 3.88 -23.71
N PRO A 166 1.80 3.09 -24.33
CA PRO A 166 3.25 3.23 -24.17
C PRO A 166 3.77 4.53 -24.81
N VAL A 167 4.79 5.15 -24.21
CA VAL A 167 5.35 6.48 -24.60
C VAL A 167 6.84 6.41 -24.92
#